data_AF-A0A1Z5J379-F1
#
_entry.id   AF-A0A1Z5J379-F1
#
_cell.length_a   1.000
_cell.length_b   1.000
_cell.length_c   1.000
_cell.angle_alpha   90.00
_cell.angle_beta   90.00
_cell.angle_gamma   90.00
#
_symmetry.space_group_name_H-M   'P 1'
#
loop_
_entity.id
_entity.type
_entity.pdbx_description
1 polymer ?
#
loop_
_entity_poly.entity_id
_entity_poly.type
_entity_poly.pdbx_seq_one_letter_code
_entity_poly.pdbx_strand_id
1 'polypeptide(L)'
;MKKPFKLLIAAVFLICGAAGLMFTQSQPTAASSRKTSALQQTSQASISTRRVILTPAHQLHLVITAYDQNQAISHHTYTYRLYRNGKSVDTVSFSSGHTTRAVKAKPGYYSLRVYDGQQRVNFSGGLSTSDQPHFV
;
A
#
# COMPACT_ATOMS: atom_id res chain seq x y z
N MET A 1 -30.49 -55.73 -29.07
CA MET A 1 -29.86 -54.62 -28.31
C MET A 1 -30.48 -53.29 -28.76
N LYS A 2 -31.32 -52.69 -27.92
CA LYS A 2 -32.20 -51.56 -28.29
C LYS A 2 -31.40 -50.24 -28.31
N LYS A 3 -31.35 -49.60 -29.49
CA LYS A 3 -30.69 -48.31 -29.77
C LYS A 3 -31.01 -47.11 -28.83
N PRO A 4 -32.19 -46.97 -28.16
CA PRO A 4 -32.44 -45.81 -27.30
C PRO A 4 -31.58 -45.74 -26.03
N PHE A 5 -31.04 -46.87 -25.55
CA PHE A 5 -30.29 -46.91 -24.30
C PHE A 5 -28.90 -46.24 -24.42
N LYS A 6 -28.29 -46.31 -25.60
CA LYS A 6 -26.99 -45.66 -25.88
C LYS A 6 -27.11 -44.13 -25.97
N LEU A 7 -28.25 -43.62 -26.42
CA LEU A 7 -28.50 -42.18 -26.54
C LEU A 7 -28.66 -41.52 -25.16
N LEU A 8 -29.27 -42.23 -24.21
CA LEU A 8 -29.53 -41.72 -22.87
C LEU A 8 -28.24 -41.56 -22.05
N ILE A 9 -27.30 -42.48 -22.19
CA ILE A 9 -26.00 -42.42 -21.50
C ILE A 9 -25.13 -41.29 -22.06
N ALA A 10 -25.15 -41.07 -23.37
CA ALA A 10 -24.41 -39.98 -24.01
C ALA A 10 -24.93 -38.59 -23.59
N ALA A 11 -26.25 -38.44 -23.40
CA ALA A 11 -26.86 -37.19 -22.95
C ALA A 11 -26.51 -36.86 -21.49
N VAL A 12 -26.45 -37.87 -20.61
CA VAL A 12 -26.09 -37.67 -19.20
C VAL A 12 -24.63 -37.24 -19.04
N PHE A 13 -23.71 -37.81 -19.83
CA PHE A 13 -22.30 -37.38 -19.81
C PHE A 13 -22.08 -35.95 -20.31
N LEU A 14 -22.87 -35.50 -21.29
CA LEU A 14 -22.75 -34.15 -21.85
C LEU A 14 -23.23 -33.06 -20.87
N ILE A 15 -24.23 -33.38 -20.05
CA ILE A 15 -24.77 -32.47 -19.02
C ILE A 15 -23.83 -32.39 -17.81
N CYS A 16 -23.23 -33.50 -17.38
CA CYS A 16 -22.23 -33.49 -16.31
C CYS A 16 -20.91 -32.80 -16.71
N GLY A 17 -20.51 -32.90 -17.99
CA GLY A 17 -19.32 -32.18 -18.51
C GLY A 17 -19.50 -30.66 -18.54
N ALA A 18 -20.70 -30.16 -18.82
CA ALA A 18 -20.99 -28.73 -18.83
C ALA A 18 -21.04 -28.12 -17.41
N ALA A 19 -21.47 -28.87 -16.40
CA ALA A 19 -21.52 -28.41 -15.01
C ALA A 19 -20.12 -28.29 -14.37
N GLY A 20 -19.14 -29.07 -14.83
CA GLY A 20 -17.75 -29.00 -14.35
C GLY A 20 -17.00 -27.74 -14.81
N LEU A 21 -17.43 -27.10 -15.89
CA LEU A 21 -16.78 -25.90 -16.44
C LEU A 21 -17.18 -24.60 -15.72
N MET A 22 -18.25 -24.61 -14.93
CA MET A 22 -18.72 -23.41 -14.20
C MET A 22 -18.02 -23.19 -12.85
N PHE A 23 -17.17 -24.12 -12.40
CA PHE A 23 -16.44 -24.01 -11.14
C PHE A 23 -14.98 -23.56 -11.28
N THR A 24 -14.57 -23.14 -12.48
CA THR A 24 -13.32 -22.37 -12.63
C THR A 24 -13.63 -20.89 -12.48
N GLN A 25 -14.18 -20.52 -11.31
CA GLN A 25 -14.11 -19.12 -10.90
C GLN A 25 -12.63 -18.79 -10.76
N SER A 26 -12.09 -18.15 -11.80
CA SER A 26 -10.86 -17.39 -11.72
C SER A 26 -10.92 -16.59 -10.43
N GLN A 27 -10.10 -16.99 -9.46
CA GLN A 27 -9.92 -16.24 -8.23
C GLN A 27 -9.68 -14.79 -8.64
N PRO A 28 -10.43 -13.80 -8.11
CA PRO A 28 -10.07 -12.42 -8.32
C PRO A 28 -8.66 -12.30 -7.76
N THR A 29 -7.69 -12.12 -8.64
CA THR A 29 -6.32 -11.82 -8.28
C THR A 29 -6.43 -10.65 -7.32
N ALA A 30 -6.22 -10.90 -6.02
CA ALA A 30 -6.27 -9.84 -5.02
C ALA A 30 -5.26 -8.81 -5.50
N ALA A 31 -5.76 -7.69 -6.05
CA ALA A 31 -4.93 -6.64 -6.58
C ALA A 31 -3.93 -6.31 -5.46
N SER A 32 -2.65 -6.57 -5.72
CA SER A 32 -1.58 -6.46 -4.73
C SER A 32 -1.70 -5.10 -4.07
N SER A 33 -2.37 -5.10 -2.91
CA SER A 33 -2.75 -3.87 -2.24
C SER A 33 -1.48 -3.45 -1.57
N ARG A 34 -0.77 -2.50 -2.17
CA ARG A 34 0.51 -2.02 -1.63
C ARG A 34 0.28 -1.55 -0.20
N LYS A 35 0.60 -2.42 0.78
CA LYS A 35 0.44 -2.13 2.20
C LYS A 35 1.51 -1.16 2.67
N THR A 36 2.70 -1.23 2.09
CA THR A 36 3.83 -0.40 2.49
C THR A 36 4.46 0.31 1.29
N SER A 37 4.87 1.56 1.51
CA SER A 37 5.42 2.44 0.48
C SER A 37 6.50 3.31 1.09
N ALA A 38 7.74 3.12 0.64
CA ALA A 38 8.88 3.88 1.11
C ALA A 38 8.97 5.27 0.44
N LEU A 39 9.65 6.20 1.11
CA LEU A 39 10.10 7.45 0.53
C LEU A 39 11.20 7.14 -0.49
N GLN A 40 10.96 7.50 -1.74
CA GLN A 40 11.92 7.27 -2.81
C GLN A 40 12.81 8.49 -2.91
N GLN A 41 14.09 8.36 -2.57
CA GLN A 41 15.00 9.49 -2.58
C GLN A 41 15.08 10.10 -3.99
N THR A 42 14.88 11.41 -4.07
CA THR A 42 15.01 12.19 -5.29
C THR A 42 15.74 13.48 -4.97
N SER A 43 16.25 14.18 -5.99
CA SER A 43 16.87 15.51 -5.84
C SER A 43 15.88 16.64 -5.56
N GLN A 44 14.62 16.32 -5.21
CA GLN A 44 13.56 17.31 -5.01
C GLN A 44 13.48 17.76 -3.55
N ALA A 45 13.11 19.03 -3.34
CA ALA A 45 12.88 19.62 -2.01
C ALA A 45 11.70 19.00 -1.24
N SER A 46 10.92 18.14 -1.89
CA SER A 46 9.90 17.33 -1.23
C SER A 46 9.82 15.95 -1.86
N ILE A 47 9.65 14.93 -1.02
CA ILE A 47 9.61 13.53 -1.45
C ILE A 47 8.27 12.93 -1.04
N SER A 48 7.64 12.18 -1.93
CA SER A 48 6.34 11.56 -1.67
C SER A 48 6.39 10.05 -1.77
N THR A 49 5.67 9.35 -0.90
CA THR A 49 5.41 7.92 -1.06
C THR A 49 4.38 7.68 -2.16
N ARG A 50 4.38 6.47 -2.75
CA ARG A 50 3.20 6.00 -3.50
C ARG A 50 2.03 5.78 -2.55
N ARG A 51 0.81 5.73 -3.11
CA ARG A 51 -0.41 5.50 -2.33
C ARG A 51 -0.44 4.09 -1.73
N VAL A 52 -0.86 4.00 -0.48
CA VAL A 52 -1.23 2.74 0.22
C VAL A 52 -2.72 2.73 0.49
N ILE A 53 -3.31 1.54 0.61
CA ILE A 53 -4.75 1.38 0.87
C ILE A 53 -4.95 1.07 2.35
N LEU A 54 -5.75 1.90 3.02
CA LEU A 54 -6.18 1.71 4.40
C LEU A 54 -7.59 1.12 4.43
N THR A 55 -7.73 -0.03 5.08
CA THR A 55 -9.01 -0.69 5.37
C THR A 55 -9.44 -0.44 6.82
N PRO A 56 -10.72 -0.64 7.19
CA PRO A 56 -11.20 -0.39 8.55
C PRO A 56 -10.48 -1.17 9.66
N ALA A 57 -9.93 -2.33 9.33
CA ALA A 57 -9.27 -3.23 10.29
C ALA A 57 -7.82 -2.84 10.62
N HIS A 58 -7.20 -1.91 9.89
CA HIS A 58 -5.79 -1.57 10.04
C HIS A 58 -5.59 -0.12 10.48
N GLN A 59 -4.39 0.18 10.94
CA GLN A 59 -3.94 1.54 11.22
C GLN A 59 -2.91 1.98 10.19
N LEU A 60 -2.70 3.30 10.11
CA LEU A 60 -1.67 3.87 9.27
C LEU A 60 -0.41 4.08 10.10
N HIS A 61 0.68 3.41 9.74
CA HIS A 61 1.98 3.53 10.37
C HIS A 61 2.89 4.39 9.50
N LEU A 62 3.53 5.36 10.14
CA LEU A 62 4.37 6.35 9.49
C LEU A 62 5.73 6.37 10.16
N VAL A 63 6.79 6.33 9.36
CA VAL A 63 8.17 6.42 9.83
C VAL A 63 8.91 7.35 8.90
N ILE A 64 9.61 8.34 9.43
CA ILE A 64 10.50 9.21 8.65
C ILE A 64 11.80 9.35 9.42
N THR A 65 12.92 9.15 8.72
CA THR A 65 14.25 9.55 9.21
C THR A 65 14.93 10.40 8.14
N ALA A 66 15.48 11.54 8.55
CA ALA A 66 16.25 12.45 7.74
C ALA A 66 17.73 12.27 8.03
N TYR A 67 18.55 12.11 6.99
CA TYR A 67 19.99 12.01 7.08
C TYR A 67 20.65 13.22 6.41
N ASP A 68 21.68 13.75 7.06
CA ASP A 68 22.52 14.79 6.50
C ASP A 68 23.44 14.25 5.39
N GLN A 69 24.32 15.11 4.87
CA GLN A 69 25.24 14.75 3.79
C GLN A 69 26.27 13.69 4.20
N ASN A 70 26.51 13.52 5.50
CA ASN A 70 27.44 12.54 6.07
C ASN A 70 26.73 11.23 6.44
N GLN A 71 25.45 11.06 6.07
CA GLN A 71 24.61 9.93 6.46
C GLN A 71 24.37 9.83 7.98
N ALA A 72 24.58 10.92 8.73
CA ALA A 72 24.17 11.00 10.13
C ALA A 72 22.72 11.47 10.22
N ILE A 73 22.01 11.06 11.28
CA ILE A 73 20.64 11.55 11.52
C ILE A 73 20.70 13.06 11.67
N SER A 74 19.89 13.78 10.88
CA SER A 74 19.83 15.23 10.97
C SER A 74 19.13 15.68 12.25
N HIS A 75 19.55 16.80 12.83
CA HIS A 75 18.95 17.36 14.04
C HIS A 75 17.98 18.52 13.78
N HIS A 76 17.69 18.84 12.51
CA HIS A 76 16.75 19.91 12.17
C HIS A 76 15.28 19.52 12.35
N THR A 77 14.43 20.53 12.25
CA THR A 77 12.97 20.38 12.21
C THR A 77 12.50 20.30 10.76
N TYR A 78 11.66 19.32 10.49
CA TYR A 78 11.08 19.05 9.18
C TYR A 78 9.56 19.01 9.27
N THR A 79 8.92 19.10 8.12
CA THR A 79 7.46 19.02 8.01
C THR A 79 7.08 17.89 7.08
N TYR A 80 6.03 17.16 7.43
CA TYR A 80 5.36 16.26 6.50
C TYR A 80 3.87 16.58 6.39
N ARG A 81 3.28 16.21 5.25
CA ARG A 81 1.86 16.28 4.98
C ARG A 81 1.32 14.91 4.64
N LEU A 82 0.20 14.56 5.27
CA LEU A 82 -0.54 13.35 4.97
C LEU A 82 -1.70 13.67 4.03
N TYR A 83 -1.87 12.86 3.00
CA TYR A 83 -2.94 13.01 2.02
C TYR A 83 -3.85 11.78 2.05
N ARG A 84 -5.17 12.00 2.01
CA ARG A 84 -6.20 10.98 1.80
C ARG A 84 -6.93 11.28 0.49
N ASN A 85 -6.95 10.32 -0.43
CA ASN A 85 -7.59 10.45 -1.74
C ASN A 85 -7.16 11.74 -2.48
N GLY A 86 -5.87 12.11 -2.34
CA GLY A 86 -5.30 13.31 -2.96
C GLY A 86 -5.51 14.63 -2.22
N LYS A 87 -6.32 14.66 -1.14
CA LYS A 87 -6.52 15.85 -0.31
C LYS A 87 -5.66 15.80 0.94
N SER A 88 -5.03 16.93 1.30
CA SER A 88 -4.29 17.04 2.55
C SER A 88 -5.24 16.87 3.73
N VAL A 89 -4.90 16.00 4.68
CA VAL A 89 -5.70 15.73 5.88
C VAL A 89 -4.96 15.99 7.18
N ASP A 90 -3.63 16.01 7.14
CA ASP A 90 -2.82 16.32 8.31
C ASP A 90 -1.50 16.98 7.88
N THR A 91 -0.96 17.87 8.70
CA THR A 91 0.34 18.52 8.51
C THR A 91 1.04 18.57 9.85
N VAL A 92 2.24 17.99 9.93
CA VAL A 92 2.94 17.81 11.19
C VAL A 92 4.40 18.19 11.02
N SER A 93 4.91 18.92 12.00
CA SER A 93 6.34 19.16 12.15
C SER A 93 6.96 18.14 13.11
N PHE A 94 8.17 17.69 12.82
CA PHE A 94 8.95 16.81 13.69
C PHE A 94 10.38 17.31 13.77
N SER A 95 10.99 17.20 14.95
CA SER A 95 12.35 17.63 15.23
C SER A 95 13.32 16.45 15.32
N SER A 96 14.62 16.74 15.36
CA SER A 96 15.68 15.74 15.49
C SER A 96 15.71 14.71 14.35
N GLY A 97 15.21 15.09 13.16
CA GLY A 97 15.26 14.28 11.95
C GLY A 97 14.60 12.91 12.02
N HIS A 98 13.80 12.60 13.05
CA HIS A 98 13.15 11.30 13.16
C HIS A 98 11.74 11.43 13.73
N THR A 99 10.81 10.66 13.17
CA THR A 99 9.46 10.51 13.73
C THR A 99 8.85 9.17 13.38
N THR A 100 8.12 8.61 14.33
CA THR A 100 7.26 7.43 14.17
C THR A 100 5.87 7.76 14.68
N ARG A 101 4.83 7.34 13.94
CA ARG A 101 3.45 7.60 14.34
C ARG A 101 2.50 6.52 13.84
N ALA A 102 1.61 6.07 14.71
CA ALA A 102 0.41 5.33 14.34
C ALA A 102 -0.78 6.28 14.30
N VAL A 103 -1.53 6.25 13.20
CA VAL A 103 -2.67 7.14 12.95
C VAL A 103 -3.91 6.30 12.70
N LYS A 104 -4.90 6.42 13.59
CA LYS A 104 -6.24 5.89 13.36
C LYS A 104 -6.97 6.82 12.38
N ALA A 105 -7.27 6.32 11.19
CA ALA A 105 -7.84 7.13 10.12
C ALA A 105 -8.96 6.39 9.38
N LYS A 106 -9.78 7.13 8.63
CA LYS A 106 -10.89 6.55 7.85
C LYS A 106 -10.33 5.78 6.65
N PRO A 107 -10.97 4.68 6.21
CA PRO A 107 -10.53 3.92 5.04
C PRO A 107 -10.31 4.80 3.80
N GLY A 108 -9.34 4.44 2.96
CA GLY A 108 -9.05 5.18 1.72
C GLY A 108 -7.60 5.04 1.26
N TYR A 109 -7.25 5.82 0.24
CA TYR A 109 -5.90 5.85 -0.32
C TYR A 109 -5.06 6.91 0.37
N TYR A 110 -3.95 6.53 0.97
CA TYR A 110 -3.08 7.44 1.70
C TYR A 110 -1.71 7.59 1.05
N SER A 111 -1.18 8.80 1.05
CA SER A 111 0.21 9.08 0.66
C SER A 111 0.81 10.12 1.59
N LEU A 112 2.12 10.02 1.80
CA LEU A 112 2.90 10.92 2.63
C LEU A 112 3.77 11.79 1.72
N ARG A 113 3.90 13.08 2.04
CA ARG A 113 4.92 13.96 1.47
C ARG A 113 5.75 14.59 2.58
N VAL A 114 7.07 14.49 2.49
CA VAL A 114 8.02 15.09 3.42
C VAL A 114 8.76 16.23 2.71
N TYR A 115 9.06 17.29 3.43
CA TYR A 115 9.73 18.49 2.92
C TYR A 115 11.11 18.63 3.56
N ASP A 116 12.12 18.90 2.76
CA ASP A 116 13.52 18.98 3.19
C ASP A 116 13.88 20.31 3.87
N GLY A 117 13.02 21.33 3.77
CA GLY A 117 13.28 22.66 4.33
C GLY A 117 14.55 23.31 3.80
N GLN A 118 14.94 23.03 2.55
CA GLN A 118 16.18 23.47 1.90
C GLN A 118 17.47 22.95 2.57
N GLN A 119 17.38 21.95 3.45
CA GLN A 119 18.52 21.38 4.18
C GLN A 119 19.32 20.35 3.38
N ARG A 120 18.87 20.00 2.15
CA ARG A 120 19.53 19.01 1.27
C ARG A 120 19.79 17.67 1.97
N VAL A 121 18.75 17.09 2.57
CA VAL A 121 18.80 15.84 3.31
C VAL A 121 18.25 14.66 2.53
N ASN A 122 18.63 13.45 2.94
CA ASN A 122 18.05 12.20 2.44
C ASN A 122 16.99 11.69 3.40
N PHE A 123 15.81 11.31 2.91
CA PHE A 123 14.78 10.72 3.73
C PHE A 123 14.69 9.20 3.55
N SER A 124 14.43 8.50 4.65
CA SER A 124 14.09 7.08 4.67
C SER A 124 12.81 6.84 5.45
N GLY A 125 12.29 5.60 5.37
CA GLY A 125 11.00 5.22 5.95
C GLY A 125 9.87 5.40 4.94
N GLY A 126 8.66 5.66 5.41
CA GLY A 126 7.51 5.90 4.57
C GLY A 126 6.19 5.66 5.27
N LEU A 127 5.24 5.11 4.51
CA LEU A 127 3.87 4.89 4.93
C LEU A 127 3.47 3.42 4.80
N SER A 128 2.82 2.88 5.82
CA SER A 128 2.39 1.48 5.87
C SER A 128 0.99 1.32 6.46
N THR A 129 0.23 0.34 5.97
CA THR A 129 -1.00 -0.18 6.58
C THR A 129 -0.84 -1.62 7.07
N SER A 130 0.39 -2.16 7.00
CA SER A 130 0.76 -3.44 7.60
C SER A 130 1.00 -3.27 9.10
N ASP A 131 0.54 -4.23 9.89
CA ASP A 131 0.83 -4.34 11.33
C ASP A 131 2.33 -4.63 11.60
N GLN A 132 3.04 -5.10 10.57
CA GLN A 132 4.50 -5.25 10.54
C GLN A 132 5.06 -4.41 9.38
N PRO A 133 5.33 -3.12 9.59
CA PRO A 133 5.80 -2.24 8.54
C PRO A 133 7.26 -2.53 8.17
N HIS A 134 7.52 -2.84 6.91
CA HIS A 134 8.87 -3.02 6.36
C HIS A 134 9.10 -2.00 5.25
N PHE A 135 9.98 -1.03 5.49
CA PHE A 135 10.38 -0.02 4.52
C PHE A 135 11.69 -0.46 3.88
N VAL A 136 11.63 -0.78 2.58
CA VAL A 136 12.78 -1.16 1.75
C VAL A 136 13.27 0.06 0.99
#